data_AF-A0ABD0PGM3-F1
#
_entry.id   AF-A0ABD0PGM3-F1
#
_cell.length_a   1.000
_cell.length_b   1.000
_cell.length_c   1.000
_cell.angle_alpha   90.00
_cell.angle_beta   90.00
_cell.angle_gamma   90.00
#
_symmetry.space_group_name_H-M   'P 1'
#
loop_
_entity.id
_entity.type
_entity.pdbx_description
1 polymer ?
#
loop_
_entity_poly.entity_id
_entity_poly.type
_entity_poly.pdbx_seq_one_letter_code
_entity_poly.pdbx_strand_id
1 'polypeptide(L)'
;MDHPAVHILLLEQGNCCLEDPTKDFVFLAPMTHYPDSSLCSFYRTGLNSTTRAQLFAAYIEWVLVSSRSSRTMEDDTSPNQPIPQLAESEPEPTADGQPEPRATEPLPLGVLWFPL
;
A
#
# COMPACT_ATOMS: atom_id res chain seq x y z
N MET A 1 -28.75 -9.18 -23.41
CA MET A 1 -27.85 -8.15 -22.83
C MET A 1 -26.61 -8.90 -22.40
N ASP A 2 -25.72 -9.21 -23.34
CA ASP A 2 -24.54 -10.02 -23.05
C ASP A 2 -23.36 -9.06 -22.97
N HIS A 3 -23.19 -8.41 -21.82
CA HIS A 3 -22.05 -7.54 -21.57
C HIS A 3 -21.16 -8.18 -20.50
N PRO A 4 -20.00 -8.76 -20.88
CA PRO A 4 -19.10 -9.46 -19.95
C PRO A 4 -18.70 -8.59 -18.75
N ALA A 5 -18.56 -7.28 -18.98
CA ALA A 5 -18.23 -6.31 -17.94
C ALA A 5 -19.32 -6.21 -16.86
N VAL A 6 -20.60 -6.33 -17.23
CA VAL A 6 -21.71 -6.33 -16.27
C VAL A 6 -21.78 -7.67 -15.55
N HIS A 7 -21.58 -8.78 -16.26
CA HIS A 7 -21.58 -10.11 -15.64
C HIS A 7 -20.49 -10.24 -14.56
N ILE A 8 -19.29 -9.71 -14.80
CA ILE A 8 -18.22 -9.72 -13.79
C ILE A 8 -18.57 -8.91 -12.54
N LEU A 9 -19.29 -7.79 -12.69
CA LEU A 9 -19.68 -6.95 -11.57
C LEU A 9 -20.77 -7.60 -10.70
N LEU A 10 -21.59 -8.46 -11.30
CA LEU A 10 -22.70 -9.17 -10.63
C LEU A 10 -22.33 -10.61 -10.24
N LEU A 11 -21.06 -10.99 -10.43
CA LEU A 11 -20.61 -12.33 -10.13
C LEU A 11 -20.54 -12.54 -8.61
N GLU A 12 -21.38 -13.44 -8.10
CA GLU A 12 -21.44 -13.78 -6.68
C GLU A 12 -21.35 -15.30 -6.48
N GLN A 13 -20.59 -15.73 -5.47
CA GLN A 13 -20.50 -17.14 -5.10
C GLN A 13 -21.79 -17.66 -4.46
N GLY A 14 -22.47 -16.81 -3.68
CA GLY A 14 -23.64 -17.22 -2.89
C GLY A 14 -23.34 -18.46 -2.04
N ASN A 15 -24.19 -19.49 -2.20
CA ASN A 15 -24.05 -20.80 -1.55
C ASN A 15 -23.38 -21.86 -2.46
N CYS A 16 -22.92 -21.48 -3.65
CA CYS A 16 -22.25 -22.39 -4.59
C CYS A 16 -20.81 -22.69 -4.13
N CYS A 17 -20.24 -23.76 -4.69
CA CYS A 17 -18.81 -24.04 -4.52
C CYS A 17 -17.98 -22.92 -5.16
N LEU A 18 -16.71 -22.81 -4.77
CA LEU A 18 -15.80 -21.79 -5.32
C LEU A 18 -15.56 -22.00 -6.83
N GLU A 19 -15.67 -23.24 -7.32
CA GLU A 19 -15.31 -23.61 -8.68
C GLU A 19 -16.18 -22.92 -9.73
N ASP A 20 -17.48 -22.82 -9.50
CA ASP A 20 -18.43 -22.24 -10.45
C ASP A 20 -18.19 -20.74 -10.70
N PRO A 21 -18.21 -19.84 -9.69
CA PRO A 21 -17.90 -18.44 -9.91
C PRO A 21 -16.45 -18.25 -10.41
N THR A 22 -15.53 -19.15 -10.09
CA THR A 22 -14.16 -19.08 -10.62
C THR A 22 -14.10 -19.35 -12.12
N LYS A 23 -14.83 -20.37 -12.61
CA LYS A 23 -14.92 -20.65 -14.04
C LYS A 23 -15.50 -19.47 -14.80
N ASP A 24 -16.59 -18.91 -14.30
CA ASP A 24 -17.23 -17.73 -14.91
C ASP A 24 -16.29 -16.52 -14.90
N PHE A 25 -15.60 -16.27 -13.79
CA PHE A 25 -14.62 -15.19 -13.71
C PHE A 25 -13.49 -15.35 -14.74
N VAL A 26 -12.89 -16.54 -14.83
CA VAL A 26 -11.80 -16.84 -15.77
C VAL A 26 -12.26 -16.72 -17.22
N PHE A 27 -13.49 -17.12 -17.50
CA PHE A 27 -14.09 -16.97 -18.83
C PHE A 27 -14.35 -15.50 -19.17
N LEU A 28 -14.88 -14.72 -18.22
CA LEU A 28 -15.34 -13.34 -18.45
C LEU A 28 -14.21 -12.30 -18.43
N ALA A 29 -13.21 -12.46 -17.55
CA ALA A 29 -12.17 -11.45 -17.31
C ALA A 29 -11.43 -11.01 -18.59
N PRO A 30 -10.99 -11.93 -19.48
CA PRO A 30 -10.32 -11.57 -20.71
C PRO A 30 -11.18 -10.78 -21.70
N MET A 31 -12.52 -10.82 -21.55
CA MET A 31 -13.46 -10.10 -22.40
C MET A 31 -13.77 -8.69 -21.89
N THR A 32 -13.12 -8.26 -20.81
CA THR A 32 -13.28 -6.92 -20.23
C THR A 32 -12.02 -6.08 -20.39
N HIS A 33 -12.16 -4.75 -20.29
CA HIS A 33 -11.02 -3.82 -20.28
C HIS A 33 -10.62 -3.39 -18.86
N TYR A 34 -11.08 -4.09 -17.83
CA TYR A 34 -10.77 -3.75 -16.45
C TYR A 34 -9.31 -4.10 -16.12
N PRO A 35 -8.62 -3.28 -15.30
CA PRO A 35 -7.30 -3.64 -14.80
C PRO A 35 -7.42 -4.80 -13.79
N ASP A 36 -6.34 -5.57 -13.64
CA ASP A 36 -6.27 -6.73 -12.74
C ASP A 36 -6.63 -6.39 -11.29
N SER A 37 -6.30 -5.18 -10.83
CA SER A 37 -6.65 -4.72 -9.48
C SER A 37 -8.16 -4.59 -9.27
N SER A 38 -8.88 -4.11 -10.29
CA SER A 38 -10.35 -4.04 -10.28
C SER A 38 -10.96 -5.43 -10.38
N LEU A 39 -10.45 -6.26 -11.28
CA LEU A 39 -10.91 -7.65 -11.45
C LEU A 39 -10.75 -8.46 -10.15
N CYS A 40 -9.60 -8.34 -9.48
CA CYS A 40 -9.35 -8.95 -8.18
C CYS A 40 -10.34 -8.43 -7.12
N SER A 41 -10.62 -7.13 -7.12
CA SER A 41 -11.57 -6.52 -6.18
C SER A 41 -13.00 -7.03 -6.40
N PHE A 42 -13.45 -7.13 -7.65
CA PHE A 42 -14.78 -7.65 -7.99
C PHE A 42 -14.91 -9.10 -7.56
N TYR A 43 -13.98 -9.95 -7.96
CA TYR A 43 -13.98 -11.37 -7.59
C TYR A 43 -13.98 -11.55 -6.07
N ARG A 44 -13.10 -10.86 -5.34
CA ARG A 44 -13.04 -10.93 -3.86
C ARG A 44 -14.31 -10.45 -3.19
N THR A 45 -15.01 -9.46 -3.77
CA THR A 45 -16.27 -8.93 -3.22
C THR A 45 -17.41 -9.91 -3.42
N GLY A 46 -17.45 -10.63 -4.55
CA GLY A 46 -18.44 -11.65 -4.85
C GLY A 46 -18.29 -12.95 -4.05
N LEU A 47 -17.14 -13.21 -3.43
CA LEU A 47 -16.93 -14.39 -2.59
C LEU A 47 -17.71 -14.30 -1.27
N ASN A 48 -18.24 -15.43 -0.82
CA ASN A 48 -18.88 -15.50 0.49
C ASN A 48 -17.86 -15.35 1.64
N SER A 49 -18.35 -14.96 2.81
CA SER A 49 -17.51 -14.65 3.97
C SER A 49 -16.64 -15.83 4.42
N THR A 50 -17.20 -17.04 4.41
CA THR A 50 -16.49 -18.27 4.79
C THR A 50 -15.30 -18.53 3.87
N THR A 51 -15.51 -18.46 2.56
CA THR A 51 -14.47 -18.72 1.55
C THR A 51 -13.38 -17.66 1.63
N ARG A 52 -13.76 -16.39 1.81
CA ARG A 52 -12.78 -15.30 2.02
C ARG A 52 -11.91 -15.53 3.25
N ALA A 53 -12.49 -15.96 4.36
CA ALA A 53 -11.75 -16.25 5.58
C ALA A 53 -10.78 -17.42 5.39
N GLN A 54 -11.21 -18.48 4.70
CA GLN A 54 -10.38 -19.65 4.40
C GLN A 54 -9.21 -19.32 3.48
N LEU A 55 -9.44 -18.54 2.41
CA LEU A 55 -8.37 -18.09 1.52
C LEU A 55 -7.33 -17.24 2.24
N PHE A 56 -7.76 -16.35 3.14
CA PHE A 56 -6.84 -15.55 3.95
C PHE A 56 -6.01 -16.43 4.89
N ALA A 57 -6.64 -17.40 5.57
CA ALA A 57 -5.94 -18.34 6.45
C ALA A 57 -4.89 -19.16 5.67
N ALA A 58 -5.28 -19.71 4.51
CA ALA A 58 -4.38 -20.48 3.65
C ALA A 58 -3.19 -19.64 3.15
N TYR A 59 -3.42 -18.37 2.82
CA TYR A 59 -2.36 -17.45 2.43
C TYR A 59 -1.36 -17.22 3.58
N ILE A 60 -1.85 -16.94 4.79
CA ILE A 60 -0.99 -16.74 5.97
C ILE A 60 -0.18 -18.00 6.27
N GLU A 61 -0.79 -19.17 6.22
CA GLU A 61 -0.09 -20.45 6.41
C GLU A 61 1.03 -20.62 5.38
N TRP A 62 0.73 -20.40 4.09
CA TRP A 62 1.72 -20.48 3.03
C TRP A 62 2.89 -19.50 3.22
N VAL A 63 2.63 -18.25 3.64
CA VAL A 63 3.67 -17.25 3.95
C VAL A 63 4.55 -17.70 5.12
N LEU A 64 3.95 -18.25 6.19
CA LEU A 64 4.69 -18.73 7.35
C LEU A 64 5.57 -19.93 7.03
N VAL A 65 5.07 -20.87 6.23
CA VAL A 65 5.86 -22.02 5.76
C VAL A 65 7.01 -21.54 4.88
N SER A 66 6.73 -20.63 3.94
CA SER A 66 7.74 -20.13 2.98
C SER A 66 8.84 -19.29 3.65
N SER A 67 8.50 -18.49 4.65
CA SER A 67 9.47 -17.65 5.38
C SER A 67 10.41 -18.44 6.28
N ARG A 68 9.96 -19.56 6.86
CA ARG A 68 10.81 -20.46 7.66
C ARG A 68 11.88 -21.15 6.82
N SER A 69 11.60 -21.39 5.54
CA SER A 69 12.56 -22.00 4.60
C SER A 69 13.75 -21.09 4.28
N SER A 70 13.59 -19.76 4.36
CA SER A 70 14.64 -18.79 4.02
C SER A 70 15.61 -18.48 5.16
N ARG A 71 15.43 -19.05 6.36
CA ARG A 71 16.23 -18.73 7.55
C ARG A 71 17.11 -19.89 7.97
N THR A 72 18.04 -20.28 7.12
CA THR A 72 19.35 -20.76 7.61
C THR A 72 20.10 -19.53 8.10
N MET A 73 19.82 -19.16 9.36
CA MET A 73 20.72 -18.27 10.08
C MET A 73 22.00 -19.07 10.26
N GLU A 74 23.00 -18.79 9.43
CA GLU A 74 24.34 -19.25 9.70
C GLU A 74 24.70 -18.65 11.05
N ASP A 75 24.80 -19.51 12.06
CA ASP A 75 25.19 -19.16 13.42
C ASP A 75 26.67 -18.79 13.40
N ASP A 76 27.00 -17.66 12.78
CA ASP A 76 28.31 -17.04 12.87
C ASP A 76 28.43 -16.39 14.24
N THR A 77 28.64 -17.23 15.25
CA THR A 77 29.25 -16.83 16.50
C THR A 77 30.71 -16.45 16.22
N SER A 78 30.94 -15.25 15.65
CA SER A 78 32.28 -14.68 15.48
C SER A 78 32.27 -13.19 15.86
N PRO A 79 32.81 -12.81 17.03
CA PRO A 79 32.80 -11.43 17.50
C PRO A 79 34.08 -10.73 17.03
N ASN A 80 34.09 -10.16 15.83
CA ASN A 80 34.96 -9.03 15.48
C ASN A 80 34.84 -8.67 14.01
N GLN A 81 34.16 -7.57 13.69
CA GLN A 81 34.65 -6.68 12.63
C GLN A 81 34.39 -5.21 13.02
N PRO A 82 35.38 -4.32 12.86
CA PRO A 82 35.29 -2.93 13.30
C PRO A 82 34.56 -2.06 12.27
N ILE A 83 33.77 -1.12 12.77
CA ILE A 83 32.99 -0.13 12.01
C ILE A 83 33.94 0.87 11.33
N PRO A 84 33.92 1.05 9.99
CA PRO A 84 34.61 2.16 9.34
C PRO A 84 33.88 3.47 9.58
N GLN A 85 34.64 4.46 10.02
CA GLN A 85 34.20 5.72 10.60
C GLN A 85 33.57 6.65 9.56
N LEU A 86 32.47 7.30 9.96
CA LEU A 86 31.76 8.36 9.24
C LEU A 86 32.73 9.52 8.98
N ALA A 87 33.03 9.81 7.71
CA ALA A 87 33.85 10.95 7.32
C ALA A 87 33.06 12.26 7.49
N GLU A 88 33.49 13.06 8.45
CA GLU A 88 33.26 14.50 8.55
C GLU A 88 33.56 15.20 7.22
N SER A 89 32.64 16.07 6.79
CA SER A 89 32.98 17.17 5.90
C SER A 89 32.16 18.39 6.31
N GLU A 90 32.74 19.17 7.23
CA GLU A 90 32.52 20.61 7.30
C GLU A 90 33.45 21.30 6.27
N PRO A 91 33.08 22.49 5.77
CA PRO A 91 33.83 23.66 6.24
C PRO A 91 32.96 24.93 6.46
N GLU A 92 33.02 25.47 7.69
CA GLU A 92 33.25 26.86 8.19
C GLU A 92 33.04 28.13 7.30
N PRO A 93 32.95 29.36 7.91
CA PRO A 93 31.90 30.37 7.70
C PRO A 93 32.46 31.77 7.30
N THR A 94 31.73 32.87 7.63
CA THR A 94 32.13 34.32 7.64
C THR A 94 31.70 35.12 6.39
N ALA A 95 31.08 36.32 6.41
CA ALA A 95 30.72 37.37 7.39
C ALA A 95 29.54 38.19 6.79
N ASP A 96 28.53 38.58 7.56
CA ASP A 96 28.40 39.85 8.33
C ASP A 96 28.03 41.09 7.47
N GLY A 97 26.86 41.67 7.78
CA GLY A 97 26.27 42.84 7.12
C GLY A 97 24.94 43.23 7.77
N GLN A 98 25.03 43.81 8.96
CA GLN A 98 23.96 44.25 9.88
C GLN A 98 22.98 45.32 9.29
N PRO A 99 21.72 45.46 9.81
CA PRO A 99 20.61 46.24 9.21
C PRO A 99 20.48 47.68 9.77
N GLU A 100 19.52 48.49 9.26
CA GLU A 100 18.51 49.34 9.97
C GLU A 100 17.89 50.48 9.04
N PRO A 101 16.96 51.41 9.44
CA PRO A 101 15.53 51.41 9.05
C PRO A 101 14.90 52.77 8.58
N ARG A 102 13.59 52.77 8.25
CA ARG A 102 12.59 53.85 8.53
C ARG A 102 11.19 53.35 8.09
N ALA A 103 10.20 53.07 8.95
CA ALA A 103 9.29 53.99 9.67
C ALA A 103 8.60 54.99 8.71
N THR A 104 7.29 55.18 8.58
CA THR A 104 6.08 54.85 9.35
C THR A 104 4.89 55.31 8.46
N GLU A 105 3.79 54.58 8.36
CA GLU A 105 2.47 55.12 8.75
C GLU A 105 1.38 54.04 8.84
N PRO A 106 0.44 54.18 9.81
CA PRO A 106 -0.48 53.13 10.23
C PRO A 106 -1.92 53.46 9.76
N LEU A 107 -2.88 52.54 9.71
CA LEU A 107 -3.67 52.05 10.84
C LEU A 107 -4.78 51.10 10.31
N PRO A 108 -5.45 50.36 11.21
CA PRO A 108 -6.00 49.03 11.01
C PRO A 108 -7.50 49.08 10.73
N LEU A 109 -8.08 47.99 10.21
CA LEU A 109 -9.48 47.67 10.47
C LEU A 109 -9.74 46.16 10.26
N GLY A 110 -10.20 45.51 11.33
CA GLY A 110 -10.94 44.24 11.32
C GLY A 110 -10.10 42.97 11.16
N VAL A 111 -9.53 42.37 12.21
CA VAL A 111 -10.21 41.55 13.24
C VAL A 111 -11.04 40.40 12.63
N LEU A 112 -10.44 39.20 12.69
CA LEU A 112 -11.04 37.85 12.86
C LEU A 112 -11.90 37.35 11.67
N TRP A 113 -11.75 36.12 11.14
CA TRP A 113 -11.69 34.82 11.84
C TRP A 113 -11.38 33.71 10.79
N PHE A 114 -10.60 32.68 11.15
CA PHE A 114 -10.51 31.37 10.47
C PHE A 114 -11.19 30.31 11.35
N PRO A 115 -11.45 29.10 10.87
CA PRO A 115 -12.50 28.60 9.97
C PRO A 115 -13.59 27.84 10.78
N LEU A 116 -14.58 27.25 10.11
CA LEU A 116 -15.08 25.92 10.47
C LEU A 116 -15.50 25.18 9.19
#